data_AF-G2G8N9-F1
#
_entry.id   AF-G2G8N9-F1
#
_cell.length_a   1.000
_cell.length_b   1.000
_cell.length_c   1.000
_cell.angle_alpha   90.00
_cell.angle_beta   90.00
_cell.angle_gamma   90.00
#
_symmetry.space_group_name_H-M   'P 1'
#
loop_
_entity.id
_entity.type
_entity.pdbx_description
1 polymer ?
#
loop_
_entity_poly.entity_id
_entity_poly.type
_entity_poly.pdbx_seq_one_letter_code
_entity_poly.pdbx_strand_id
1 'polypeptide(L)'
;MLYVVTGPPAAGKSSWIEARAKANDIVIDLDLIARALTGPGAPQWNHDAIASKIALRARYAAIDEALKHLDAVDVYLTHTMPSDTWRARYRSVGAEIITVDPGEQVVRERVSAMRSSAMNRVVTRWYRQHRGGQAQPVTAQSSRDW
;
A
#
# COMPACT_ATOMS: atom_id res chain seq x y z
N MET A 1 -6.77 -1.55 -15.93
CA MET A 1 -7.60 -1.00 -14.81
C MET A 1 -6.70 -0.48 -13.70
N LEU A 2 -7.15 0.48 -12.87
CA LEU A 2 -6.39 0.92 -11.67
C LEU A 2 -7.03 0.37 -10.38
N TYR A 3 -6.25 -0.39 -9.62
CA TYR A 3 -6.58 -0.90 -8.28
C TYR A 3 -5.79 -0.11 -7.22
N VAL A 4 -6.47 0.74 -6.46
CA VAL A 4 -5.86 1.50 -5.35
C VAL A 4 -6.05 0.72 -4.06
N VAL A 5 -4.97 0.06 -3.61
CA VAL A 5 -4.97 -0.77 -2.41
C VAL A 5 -4.60 0.09 -1.20
N THR A 6 -5.61 0.37 -0.38
CA THR A 6 -5.55 1.12 0.87
C THR A 6 -5.58 0.16 2.08
N GLY A 7 -5.32 0.69 3.26
CA GLY A 7 -5.23 -0.11 4.47
C GLY A 7 -4.10 0.37 5.39
N PRO A 8 -4.17 0.05 6.69
CA PRO A 8 -3.15 0.46 7.64
C PRO A 8 -1.78 -0.17 7.28
N PRO A 9 -0.68 0.34 7.85
CA PRO A 9 0.61 -0.35 7.80
C PRO A 9 0.47 -1.81 8.28
N ALA A 10 1.27 -2.73 7.72
CA ALA A 10 1.25 -4.15 8.08
C ALA A 10 -0.09 -4.91 7.88
N ALA A 11 -1.06 -4.32 7.18
CA ALA A 11 -2.35 -4.98 6.92
C ALA A 11 -2.27 -6.20 5.98
N GLY A 12 -1.20 -6.35 5.20
CA GLY A 12 -1.06 -7.40 4.19
C GLY A 12 -1.37 -6.95 2.76
N LYS A 13 -1.30 -5.64 2.47
CA LYS A 13 -1.54 -5.06 1.12
C LYS A 13 -0.67 -5.71 0.04
N SER A 14 0.62 -5.84 0.28
CA SER A 14 1.55 -6.42 -0.70
C SER A 14 1.23 -7.90 -0.96
N SER A 15 0.91 -8.69 0.09
CA SER A 15 0.46 -10.08 -0.08
C SER A 15 -0.88 -10.19 -0.82
N TRP A 16 -1.80 -9.24 -0.60
CA TRP A 16 -3.07 -9.19 -1.32
C TRP A 16 -2.86 -8.95 -2.83
N ILE A 17 -1.91 -8.06 -3.17
CA ILE A 17 -1.51 -7.76 -4.55
C ILE A 17 -0.80 -8.96 -5.17
N GLU A 18 0.18 -9.54 -4.48
CA GLU A 18 0.95 -10.71 -4.96
C GLU A 18 0.05 -11.90 -5.32
N ALA A 19 -1.03 -12.12 -4.57
CA ALA A 19 -1.99 -13.17 -4.84
C ALA A 19 -2.90 -12.91 -6.07
N ARG A 20 -2.84 -11.73 -6.70
CA ARG A 20 -3.78 -11.28 -7.74
C ARG A 20 -3.13 -10.74 -9.00
N ALA A 21 -2.03 -9.99 -8.85
CA ALA A 21 -1.31 -9.40 -9.96
C ALA A 21 -0.68 -10.49 -10.83
N LYS A 22 -0.79 -10.32 -12.14
CA LYS A 22 -0.13 -11.15 -13.15
C LYS A 22 1.26 -10.59 -13.45
N ALA A 23 2.08 -11.39 -14.13
CA ALA A 23 3.45 -11.01 -14.48
C ALA A 23 3.55 -9.76 -15.39
N ASN A 24 2.48 -9.46 -16.14
CA ASN A 24 2.41 -8.29 -17.03
C ASN A 24 1.72 -7.08 -16.40
N ASP A 25 1.24 -7.17 -15.16
CA ASP A 25 0.61 -6.06 -14.45
C ASP A 25 1.67 -5.17 -13.79
N ILE A 26 1.31 -3.91 -13.52
CA ILE A 26 2.22 -2.93 -12.91
C ILE A 26 1.93 -2.81 -11.42
N VAL A 27 2.93 -3.06 -10.58
CA VAL A 27 2.84 -2.85 -9.13
C VAL A 27 3.61 -1.60 -8.72
N ILE A 28 2.89 -0.59 -8.22
CA ILE A 28 3.45 0.65 -7.69
C ILE A 28 3.34 0.60 -6.16
N ASP A 29 4.38 0.10 -5.52
CA ASP A 29 4.51 0.06 -4.06
C ASP A 29 5.72 0.89 -3.61
N LEU A 30 5.50 1.83 -2.68
CA LEU A 30 6.57 2.70 -2.17
C LEU A 30 7.72 1.89 -1.56
N ASP A 31 7.42 0.81 -0.84
CA ASP A 31 8.43 0.01 -0.16
C ASP A 31 9.24 -0.82 -1.17
N LEU A 32 8.60 -1.32 -2.23
CA LEU A 32 9.29 -2.01 -3.32
C LEU A 32 10.18 -1.04 -4.12
N ILE A 33 9.69 0.16 -4.41
CA ILE A 33 10.47 1.21 -5.09
C ILE A 33 11.67 1.61 -4.23
N ALA A 34 11.47 1.86 -2.93
CA ALA A 34 12.57 2.20 -2.03
C ALA A 34 13.63 1.10 -1.97
N ARG A 35 13.21 -0.17 -1.93
CA ARG A 35 14.12 -1.32 -1.96
C ARG A 35 14.91 -1.42 -3.26
N ALA A 36 14.25 -1.22 -4.41
CA ALA A 36 14.89 -1.27 -5.72
C ALA A 36 15.92 -0.15 -5.93
N LEU A 37 15.73 1.00 -5.28
CA LEU A 37 16.60 2.18 -5.41
C LEU A 37 17.71 2.28 -4.35
N THR A 38 17.76 1.35 -3.39
CA THR A 38 18.76 1.36 -2.31
C THR A 38 19.87 0.32 -2.55
N GLY A 39 21.06 0.59 -2.02
CA GLY A 39 22.22 -0.28 -2.23
C GLY A 39 22.10 -1.65 -1.54
N PRO A 40 22.93 -2.64 -1.94
CA PRO A 40 22.96 -3.95 -1.29
C PRO A 40 23.15 -3.87 0.23
N GLY A 41 22.43 -4.71 0.97
CA GLY A 41 22.50 -4.73 2.44
C GLY A 41 21.66 -3.66 3.13
N ALA A 42 20.97 -2.79 2.40
CA ALA A 42 19.96 -1.90 2.98
C ALA A 42 18.88 -2.73 3.70
N PRO A 43 18.41 -2.29 4.89
CA PRO A 43 17.35 -3.00 5.59
C PRO A 43 16.10 -3.05 4.72
N GLN A 44 15.32 -4.13 4.85
CA GLN A 44 14.04 -4.28 4.14
C GLN A 44 13.08 -3.10 4.36
N TRP A 45 13.23 -2.43 5.51
CA TRP A 45 12.51 -1.23 5.91
C TRP A 45 13.55 -0.12 6.13
N ASN A 46 13.83 0.66 5.09
CA ASN A 46 14.79 1.75 5.16
C ASN A 46 14.09 3.08 5.46
N HIS A 47 14.34 3.62 6.65
CA HIS A 47 13.83 4.93 7.08
C HIS A 47 14.76 6.10 6.71
N ASP A 48 15.80 5.86 5.90
CA ASP A 48 16.64 6.95 5.40
C ASP A 48 15.77 7.97 4.65
N ALA A 49 15.91 9.24 5.07
CA ALA A 49 15.06 10.32 4.60
C ALA A 49 15.32 10.65 3.12
N ILE A 50 16.56 10.49 2.65
CA ILE A 50 16.93 10.76 1.26
C ILE A 50 16.36 9.66 0.37
N ALA A 51 16.60 8.39 0.71
CA ALA A 51 16.04 7.25 0.00
C ALA A 51 14.51 7.30 -0.06
N SER A 52 13.85 7.62 1.06
CA SER A 52 12.39 7.77 1.13
C SER A 52 11.89 8.89 0.21
N LYS A 53 12.58 10.03 0.17
CA LYS A 53 12.22 11.17 -0.69
C LYS A 53 12.40 10.81 -2.18
N ILE A 54 13.48 10.13 -2.53
CA ILE A 54 13.74 9.66 -3.90
C ILE A 54 12.65 8.67 -4.33
N ALA A 55 12.38 7.66 -3.51
CA ALA A 55 11.35 6.65 -3.77
C ALA A 55 9.96 7.28 -3.93
N LEU A 56 9.63 8.29 -3.10
CA LEU A 56 8.36 9.00 -3.21
C LEU A 56 8.23 9.76 -4.55
N ARG A 57 9.31 10.38 -5.04
CA ARG A 57 9.32 11.06 -6.36
C ARG A 57 9.21 10.07 -7.51
N ALA A 58 9.94 8.96 -7.45
CA ALA A 58 9.82 7.88 -8.42
C ALA A 58 8.39 7.31 -8.45
N ARG A 59 7.77 7.11 -7.28
CA ARG A 59 6.37 6.67 -7.16
C ARG A 59 5.39 7.62 -7.85
N TYR A 60 5.54 8.94 -7.67
CA TYR A 60 4.65 9.88 -8.34
C TYR A 60 4.80 9.86 -9.87
N ALA A 61 6.04 9.81 -10.36
CA ALA A 61 6.29 9.68 -11.80
C ALA A 61 5.72 8.36 -12.37
N ALA A 62 5.87 7.25 -11.64
CA ALA A 62 5.30 5.96 -12.02
C ALA A 62 3.76 5.99 -12.07
N ILE A 63 3.10 6.66 -11.11
CA ILE A 63 1.64 6.84 -11.13
C ILE A 63 1.23 7.66 -12.36
N ASP A 64 1.90 8.79 -12.62
CA ASP A 64 1.57 9.66 -13.73
C ASP A 64 1.70 8.96 -15.09
N GLU A 65 2.69 8.08 -15.24
CA GLU A 65 2.85 7.27 -16.45
C GLU A 65 1.84 6.13 -16.53
N ALA A 66 1.65 5.36 -15.45
CA ALA A 66 0.76 4.21 -15.44
C ALA A 66 -0.70 4.58 -15.74
N LEU A 67 -1.13 5.79 -15.35
CA LEU A 67 -2.47 6.30 -15.66
C LEU A 67 -2.74 6.45 -17.17
N LYS A 68 -1.70 6.49 -18.02
CA LYS A 68 -1.83 6.58 -19.48
C LYS A 68 -2.05 5.23 -20.16
N HIS A 69 -1.82 4.13 -19.44
CA HIS A 69 -1.80 2.76 -19.98
C HIS A 69 -2.85 1.85 -19.35
N LEU A 70 -3.87 2.43 -18.68
CA LEU A 70 -4.90 1.66 -17.97
C LEU A 70 -5.81 0.82 -18.87
N ASP A 71 -5.78 1.08 -20.18
CA ASP A 71 -6.43 0.33 -21.25
C ASP A 71 -5.62 -0.90 -21.69
N ALA A 72 -4.32 -0.93 -21.44
CA ALA A 72 -3.41 -2.00 -21.85
C ALA A 72 -3.01 -2.94 -20.69
N VAL A 73 -2.90 -2.42 -19.48
CA VAL A 73 -2.44 -3.19 -18.30
C VAL A 73 -3.25 -2.88 -17.05
N ASP A 74 -3.26 -3.83 -16.12
CA ASP A 74 -3.74 -3.58 -14.77
C ASP A 74 -2.63 -2.98 -13.91
N VAL A 75 -3.01 -2.02 -13.08
CA VAL A 75 -2.09 -1.27 -12.22
C VAL A 75 -2.55 -1.42 -10.77
N TYR A 76 -1.67 -1.94 -9.92
CA TYR A 76 -1.87 -2.07 -8.49
C TYR A 76 -1.06 -1.01 -7.75
N LEU A 77 -1.73 -0.08 -7.09
CA LEU A 77 -1.11 1.03 -6.38
C LEU A 77 -1.35 0.90 -4.88
N THR A 78 -0.29 0.71 -4.09
CA THR A 78 -0.41 0.84 -2.63
C THR A 78 -0.50 2.32 -2.26
N HIS A 79 -1.57 2.73 -1.60
CA HIS A 79 -1.67 4.07 -1.04
C HIS A 79 -2.45 4.06 0.27
N THR A 80 -1.73 3.95 1.40
CA THR A 80 -2.33 3.75 2.73
C THR A 80 -3.37 4.81 3.07
N MET A 81 -3.09 6.10 2.93
CA MET A 81 -4.06 7.17 3.23
C MET A 81 -4.02 8.24 2.14
N PRO A 82 -4.75 8.07 1.02
CA PRO A 82 -4.89 9.13 0.03
C PRO A 82 -5.47 10.40 0.66
N SER A 83 -5.03 11.57 0.18
CA SER A 83 -5.75 12.82 0.42
C SER A 83 -7.04 12.86 -0.40
N ASP A 84 -7.93 13.81 -0.13
CA ASP A 84 -9.14 14.01 -0.95
C ASP A 84 -8.82 14.30 -2.41
N THR A 85 -7.75 15.07 -2.67
CA THR A 85 -7.24 15.32 -4.03
C THR A 85 -6.87 14.02 -4.75
N TRP A 86 -6.15 13.12 -4.07
CA TRP A 86 -5.79 11.82 -4.64
C TRP A 86 -7.03 10.93 -4.84
N ARG A 87 -7.96 10.91 -3.86
CA ARG A 87 -9.24 10.20 -4.02
C ARG A 87 -10.02 10.69 -5.23
N ALA A 88 -10.13 12.01 -5.42
CA ALA A 88 -10.81 12.60 -6.57
C ALA A 88 -10.13 12.20 -7.88
N ARG A 89 -8.79 12.26 -7.93
CA ARG A 89 -8.00 11.81 -9.09
C ARG A 89 -8.28 10.35 -9.43
N TYR A 90 -8.26 9.45 -8.45
CA TYR A 90 -8.54 8.02 -8.69
C TYR A 90 -9.97 7.77 -9.17
N ARG A 91 -10.96 8.46 -8.60
CA ARG A 91 -12.35 8.38 -9.07
C ARG A 91 -12.50 8.87 -10.51
N SER A 92 -11.78 9.92 -10.90
CA SER A 92 -11.85 10.47 -12.26
C SER A 92 -11.40 9.49 -13.35
N VAL A 93 -10.58 8.49 -12.99
CA VAL A 93 -10.11 7.43 -13.90
C VAL A 93 -10.84 6.09 -13.65
N GLY A 94 -11.92 6.09 -12.88
CA GLY A 94 -12.71 4.88 -12.59
C GLY A 94 -11.98 3.84 -11.75
N ALA A 95 -11.02 4.25 -10.92
CA ALA A 95 -10.22 3.31 -10.13
C ALA A 95 -11.06 2.55 -9.08
N GLU A 96 -10.74 1.27 -8.88
CA GLU A 96 -11.27 0.47 -7.79
C GLU A 96 -10.46 0.70 -6.52
N ILE A 97 -11.12 1.13 -5.45
CA ILE A 97 -10.48 1.33 -4.14
C ILE A 97 -10.71 0.09 -3.29
N ILE A 98 -9.64 -0.65 -3.01
CA ILE A 98 -9.66 -1.85 -2.16
C ILE A 98 -9.10 -1.49 -0.79
N THR A 99 -9.81 -1.87 0.27
CA THR A 99 -9.31 -1.73 1.65
C THR A 99 -8.91 -3.09 2.19
N VAL A 100 -7.62 -3.25 2.48
CA VAL A 100 -7.11 -4.43 3.20
C VAL A 100 -6.95 -4.05 4.66
N ASP A 101 -7.76 -4.62 5.53
CA ASP A 101 -7.71 -4.38 6.98
C ASP A 101 -8.07 -5.66 7.75
N PRO A 102 -7.09 -6.32 8.41
CA PRO A 102 -7.34 -7.51 9.24
C PRO A 102 -7.82 -7.16 10.66
N GLY A 103 -8.01 -5.87 10.97
CA GLY A 103 -8.42 -5.38 12.28
C GLY A 103 -7.29 -4.75 13.12
N GLU A 104 -7.67 -3.82 13.98
CA GLU A 104 -6.73 -2.96 14.75
C GLU A 104 -5.78 -3.76 15.63
N GLN A 105 -6.28 -4.81 16.29
CA GLN A 105 -5.46 -5.66 17.14
C GLN A 105 -4.35 -6.35 16.33
N VAL A 106 -4.70 -7.06 15.26
CA VAL A 106 -3.74 -7.78 14.41
C VAL A 106 -2.70 -6.82 13.82
N VAL A 107 -3.12 -5.64 13.37
CA VAL A 107 -2.22 -4.62 12.83
C VAL A 107 -1.25 -4.11 13.89
N ARG A 108 -1.73 -3.83 15.10
CA ARG A 108 -0.89 -3.35 16.20
C ARG A 108 0.13 -4.41 16.64
N GLU A 109 -0.27 -5.67 16.71
CA GLU A 109 0.63 -6.79 16.99
C GLU A 109 1.74 -6.88 15.93
N ARG A 110 1.39 -6.84 14.64
CA ARG A 110 2.36 -6.87 13.53
C ARG A 110 3.30 -5.67 13.54
N VAL A 111 2.79 -4.46 13.76
CA VAL A 111 3.62 -3.24 13.81
C VAL A 111 4.54 -3.21 15.03
N SER A 112 4.09 -3.75 16.17
CA SER A 112 4.94 -3.89 17.36
C SER A 112 6.18 -4.73 17.06
N ALA A 113 6.03 -5.85 16.34
CA ALA A 113 7.14 -6.70 15.92
C ALA A 113 8.17 -5.98 15.02
N MET A 114 7.72 -4.99 14.23
CA MET A 114 8.60 -4.17 13.37
C MET A 114 9.42 -3.13 14.15
N ARG A 115 9.10 -2.88 15.44
CA ARG A 115 9.79 -1.92 16.33
C ARG A 115 9.87 -0.48 15.78
N SER A 116 8.90 -0.05 14.95
CA SER A 116 8.88 1.31 14.35
C SER A 116 7.84 2.22 15.02
N SER A 117 8.30 3.22 15.78
CA SER A 117 7.43 4.22 16.43
C SER A 117 6.68 5.11 15.43
N ALA A 118 7.25 5.34 14.24
CA ALA A 118 6.61 6.07 13.16
C ALA A 118 5.37 5.32 12.63
N MET A 119 5.45 4.00 12.49
CA MET A 119 4.33 3.18 12.03
C MET A 119 3.16 3.18 13.01
N ASN A 120 3.43 3.18 14.32
CA ASN A 120 2.37 3.29 15.34
C ASN A 120 1.53 4.57 15.22
N ARG A 121 2.14 5.70 14.85
CA ARG A 121 1.41 6.94 14.59
C ARG A 121 0.50 6.81 13.37
N VAL A 122 0.98 6.17 12.31
CA VAL A 122 0.20 5.94 11.09
C VAL A 122 -0.98 5.00 11.35
N VAL A 123 -0.77 3.90 12.08
CA VAL A 123 -1.84 2.97 12.51
C VAL A 123 -2.90 3.70 13.33
N THR A 124 -2.47 4.49 14.31
CA THR A 124 -3.40 5.24 15.18
C THR A 124 -4.22 6.25 14.37
N ARG A 125 -3.59 6.94 13.42
CA ARG A 125 -4.28 7.86 12.50
C ARG A 125 -5.29 7.11 11.62
N TRP A 126 -4.91 5.96 11.04
CA TRP A 126 -5.78 5.15 10.20
C TRP A 126 -7.07 4.79 10.93
N TYR A 127 -6.97 4.12 12.09
CA TYR A 127 -8.15 3.67 12.82
C TYR A 127 -8.97 4.83 13.38
N ARG A 128 -8.34 5.95 13.76
CA ARG A 128 -9.10 7.16 14.14
C ARG A 128 -9.96 7.68 12.99
N GLN A 129 -9.42 7.71 11.77
CA GLN A 129 -10.16 8.18 10.60
C GLN A 129 -11.25 7.20 10.15
N HIS A 130 -11.08 5.89 10.40
CA HIS A 130 -11.99 4.84 9.92
C HIS A 130 -12.98 4.31 10.97
N ARG A 131 -12.87 4.70 12.25
CA ARG A 131 -13.86 4.35 13.30
C ARG A 131 -15.29 4.86 13.04
N GLY A 132 -15.48 5.76 12.08
CA GLY A 132 -16.79 6.29 11.67
C GLY A 132 -17.45 5.58 10.48
N GLY A 133 -16.77 4.64 9.82
CA GLY A 133 -17.29 3.91 8.66
C GLY A 133 -17.05 2.41 8.85
N GLN A 134 -18.13 1.63 8.85
CA GLN A 134 -18.10 0.18 9.05
C GLN A 134 -17.00 -0.50 8.23
N ALA A 135 -15.98 -1.05 8.90
CA ALA A 135 -14.99 -1.90 8.25
C ALA A 135 -15.67 -3.23 7.92
N GLN A 136 -15.84 -3.54 6.63
CA GLN A 136 -16.18 -4.90 6.20
C GLN A 136 -14.96 -5.80 6.47
N PRO A 137 -15.10 -6.86 7.28
CA PRO A 137 -14.01 -7.78 7.53
C PRO A 137 -13.73 -8.54 6.23
N VAL A 138 -12.50 -8.46 5.75
CA VAL A 138 -12.03 -9.39 4.71
C VAL A 138 -11.94 -10.76 5.37
N THR A 139 -12.69 -11.73 4.84
CA THR A 139 -12.65 -13.13 5.28
C THR A 139 -11.21 -13.60 5.32
N ALA A 140 -10.79 -14.08 6.50
CA ALA A 140 -9.46 -14.65 6.71
C ALA A 140 -9.26 -15.78 5.70
N GLN A 141 -8.39 -15.55 4.70
CA GLN A 141 -7.95 -16.62 3.83
C GLN A 141 -7.03 -17.51 4.68
N SER A 142 -7.47 -18.73 4.92
CA SER A 142 -6.73 -19.71 5.70
C SER A 142 -5.33 -19.87 5.14
N SER A 143 -4.33 -19.64 5.99
CA SER A 143 -2.95 -20.04 5.73
C SER A 143 -2.97 -21.53 5.43
N ARG A 144 -2.61 -21.90 4.20
CA ARG A 144 -2.26 -23.29 3.90
C ARG A 144 -0.85 -23.51 4.41
N ASP A 145 -0.73 -24.41 5.39
CA ASP A 145 0.53 -25.00 5.79
C ASP A 145 1.14 -25.71 4.57
N TRP A 146 2.41 -25.42 4.30
CA TRP A 146 3.28 -26.18 3.39
C TRP A 146 4.38 -26.83 4.21
#